data_AF-A0ABD3EFQ5-F1
#
_entry.id   AF-A0ABD3EFQ5-F1
#
_cell.length_a   1.000
_cell.length_b   1.000
_cell.length_c   1.000
_cell.angle_alpha   90.00
_cell.angle_beta   90.00
_cell.angle_gamma   90.00
#
_symmetry.space_group_name_H-M   'P 1'
#
loop_
_entity.id
_entity.type
_entity.pdbx_description
1 polymer ?
#
loop_
_entity_poly.entity_id
_entity_poly.type
_entity_poly.pdbx_seq_one_letter_code
_entity_poly.pdbx_strand_id
1 'polypeptide(L)'
;MQRQAVPLSRFEKCIVGTGLKRQAALDSGALAIAESGGKIIYIDTDKILVSGNGDTLSIPLVMYQRSNKNTCMHQKPQVRLGKSIKKGQILADGAATVGGELALGKKYYERLVYEDIYTSFHIRKYEIQTRVTSQGPERITNEIPHLEAHLLRNLDKNGIVMLGSWVETGDILVGGRGRVIDVRWIQKRGGSSYKPETIRVYISQKREIKVGDKVAGRHGNKGIISKNLPRQDMPYLQDGRPVDMVFNPLGVPSRMNVGQMFECSLGLAGGFLDRHYRIAPFDERYEQEASRKLVYSELYEASKQTSNPWVFEPEYPGKSRIFDGRTGIDDKIHGRSSGHYALVTQQPLRGRAKQGGQRVGEMEVWALEGFGVAHILQEMLTYKSDHIRARQEVLGTTIIGGIIPNPEDAPESFRLLVRELRSLALELNHFLKFSSMIDRYKHQQLRIGLVSPQQISIWAAKILPNGEIVGEVTKPYTFHYKTNKPEKDGLFCERIFGPIKSGICACGNYRVIGDEKEDPKFCEQCGVEFVDSRIRRYQMGYIKLACPVTHVWYLKRLPSYIANLLDKPLQELEGLVYCDV
;
A
#
# COMPACT_ATOMS: atom_id res chain seq x y z
N MET A 1 -17.01 -4.22 12.36
CA MET A 1 -17.40 -4.00 10.95
C MET A 1 -17.83 -2.56 10.68
N GLN A 2 -18.71 -1.97 11.50
CA GLN A 2 -19.20 -0.58 11.30
C GLN A 2 -18.08 0.48 11.13
N ARG A 3 -16.95 0.39 11.86
CA ARG A 3 -15.78 1.29 11.69
C ARG A 3 -15.07 1.18 10.34
N GLN A 4 -15.37 0.14 9.55
CA GLN A 4 -14.86 -0.10 8.20
C GLN A 4 -15.89 0.28 7.13
N ALA A 5 -17.09 0.73 7.52
CA ALA A 5 -18.12 1.15 6.57
C ALA A 5 -17.62 2.34 5.74
N VAL A 6 -17.90 2.28 4.44
CA VAL A 6 -17.55 3.34 3.50
C VAL A 6 -18.78 4.25 3.35
N PRO A 7 -18.62 5.59 3.46
CA PRO A 7 -19.70 6.53 3.18
C PRO A 7 -20.26 6.33 1.77
N LEU A 8 -21.57 6.12 1.69
CA LEU A 8 -22.29 5.98 0.42
C LEU A 8 -22.70 7.36 -0.11
N SER A 9 -22.94 7.47 -1.41
CA SER A 9 -23.46 8.68 -2.04
C SER A 9 -24.90 8.97 -1.59
N ARG A 10 -25.68 7.90 -1.40
CA ARG A 10 -27.05 7.91 -0.90
C ARG A 10 -27.07 7.06 0.38
N PHE A 11 -27.56 7.64 1.46
CA PHE A 11 -27.59 7.01 2.77
C PHE A 11 -28.98 7.23 3.38
N GLU A 12 -29.42 6.28 4.19
CA GLU A 12 -30.75 6.32 4.80
C GLU A 12 -30.71 5.94 6.27
N LYS A 13 -31.71 6.41 7.01
CA LYS A 13 -31.87 6.01 8.40
C LYS A 13 -32.22 4.52 8.48
N CYS A 14 -31.53 3.86 9.42
CA CYS A 14 -32.02 2.71 10.16
C CYS A 14 -33.53 2.50 10.28
N ILE A 15 -34.18 1.48 9.72
CA ILE A 15 -35.55 1.12 10.16
C ILE A 15 -35.53 0.75 11.64
N VAL A 16 -34.64 -0.18 12.02
CA VAL A 16 -34.45 -0.61 13.42
C VAL A 16 -33.15 -0.01 13.97
N GLY A 17 -33.23 0.74 15.06
CA GLY A 17 -32.11 1.43 15.68
C GLY A 17 -31.98 1.22 17.18
N THR A 18 -30.80 1.50 17.72
CA THR A 18 -30.53 1.36 19.16
C THR A 18 -30.74 2.64 19.97
N GLY A 19 -31.09 3.76 19.31
CA GLY A 19 -31.18 5.09 19.92
C GLY A 19 -29.85 5.82 20.09
N LEU A 20 -28.71 5.13 20.06
CA LEU A 20 -27.38 5.72 20.23
C LEU A 20 -26.85 6.47 18.98
N LYS A 21 -27.52 6.32 17.83
CA LYS A 21 -27.05 6.84 16.54
C LYS A 21 -26.95 8.37 16.51
N ARG A 22 -27.88 9.06 17.17
CA ARG A 22 -27.89 10.53 17.22
C ARG A 22 -26.74 11.06 18.06
N GLN A 23 -26.53 10.47 19.23
CA GLN A 23 -25.42 10.82 20.11
C GLN A 23 -24.08 10.53 19.41
N ALA A 24 -23.92 9.35 18.81
CA ALA A 24 -22.71 8.99 18.08
C ALA A 24 -22.42 9.94 16.90
N ALA A 25 -23.45 10.43 16.20
CA ALA A 25 -23.27 11.39 15.12
C ALA A 25 -22.84 12.77 15.64
N LEU A 26 -23.45 13.26 16.73
CA LEU A 26 -23.08 14.52 17.38
C LEU A 26 -21.64 14.49 17.90
N ASP A 27 -21.27 13.44 18.63
CA ASP A 27 -19.94 13.31 19.25
C ASP A 27 -18.83 13.04 18.22
N SER A 28 -19.19 12.63 16.99
CA SER A 28 -18.21 12.36 15.93
C SER A 28 -17.57 13.61 15.34
N GLY A 29 -18.17 14.80 15.54
CA GLY A 29 -17.74 16.04 14.90
C GLY A 29 -17.96 16.09 13.37
N ALA A 30 -18.67 15.11 12.79
CA ALA A 30 -18.92 15.07 11.35
C ALA A 30 -20.03 16.04 10.89
N LEU A 31 -20.91 16.44 11.81
CA LEU A 31 -22.04 17.34 11.58
C LEU A 31 -21.61 18.80 11.70
N ALA A 32 -22.21 19.68 10.89
CA ALA A 32 -22.12 21.12 11.14
C ALA A 32 -23.21 21.52 12.13
N ILE A 33 -22.82 22.12 13.27
CA ILE A 33 -23.71 22.50 14.36
C ILE A 33 -23.67 24.02 14.55
N ALA A 34 -24.81 24.62 14.89
CA ALA A 34 -24.91 26.05 15.17
C ALA A 34 -24.23 26.41 16.50
N GLU A 35 -23.21 27.26 16.46
CA GLU A 35 -22.53 27.76 17.66
C GLU A 35 -23.36 28.82 18.42
N SER A 36 -24.16 29.58 17.68
CA SER A 36 -25.06 30.62 18.19
C SER A 36 -26.45 30.52 17.56
N GLY A 37 -27.44 31.11 18.23
CA GLY A 37 -28.79 31.25 17.68
C GLY A 37 -28.85 32.44 16.71
N GLY A 38 -29.70 32.35 15.69
CA GLY A 38 -29.82 33.38 14.67
C GLY A 38 -30.76 33.01 13.53
N LYS A 39 -30.89 33.86 12.52
CA LYS A 39 -31.69 33.63 11.32
C LYS A 39 -30.79 33.32 10.12
N ILE A 40 -31.10 32.27 9.37
CA ILE A 40 -30.33 31.91 8.18
C ILE A 40 -30.63 32.92 7.06
N ILE A 41 -29.58 33.61 6.60
CA ILE A 41 -29.68 34.63 5.55
C ILE A 41 -29.36 34.03 4.19
N TYR A 42 -28.37 33.13 4.15
CA TYR A 42 -27.83 32.58 2.91
C TYR A 42 -27.35 31.14 3.12
N ILE A 43 -27.58 30.30 2.12
CA ILE A 43 -27.16 28.90 2.10
C ILE A 43 -26.46 28.67 0.78
N ASP A 44 -25.21 28.24 0.86
CA ASP A 44 -24.44 27.74 -0.28
C ASP A 44 -24.07 26.27 -0.05
N THR A 45 -23.42 25.70 -1.05
CA THR A 45 -22.77 24.40 -0.95
C THR A 45 -21.56 24.43 -0.02
N ASP A 46 -20.77 25.51 -0.01
CA ASP A 46 -19.52 25.62 0.74
C ASP A 46 -19.64 26.38 2.07
N LYS A 47 -20.75 27.08 2.32
CA LYS A 47 -20.97 27.84 3.56
C LYS A 47 -22.45 28.13 3.86
N ILE A 48 -22.74 28.40 5.12
CA ILE A 48 -24.05 28.90 5.60
C ILE A 48 -23.83 30.22 6.33
N LEU A 49 -24.61 31.25 6.00
CA LEU A 49 -24.57 32.54 6.70
C LEU A 49 -25.75 32.67 7.66
N VAL A 50 -25.44 33.01 8.91
CA VAL A 50 -26.41 33.17 10.00
C VAL A 50 -26.30 34.59 10.55
N SER A 51 -27.42 35.32 10.59
CA SER A 51 -27.53 36.60 11.31
C SER A 51 -27.88 36.34 12.77
N GLY A 52 -27.09 36.84 13.70
CA GLY A 52 -27.40 36.78 15.13
C GLY A 52 -26.81 37.99 15.87
N ASN A 53 -27.60 38.63 16.75
CA ASN A 53 -27.18 39.76 17.58
C ASN A 53 -26.52 40.94 16.84
N GLY A 54 -26.91 41.18 15.58
CA GLY A 54 -26.38 42.28 14.76
C GLY A 54 -25.21 41.87 13.84
N ASP A 55 -24.59 40.72 14.06
CA ASP A 55 -23.47 40.22 13.26
C ASP A 55 -23.90 39.08 12.32
N THR A 56 -23.13 38.91 11.22
CA THR A 56 -23.29 37.79 10.29
C THR A 56 -22.15 36.79 10.47
N LEU A 57 -22.48 35.60 10.97
CA LEU A 57 -21.55 34.49 11.13
C LEU A 57 -21.51 33.64 9.85
N SER A 58 -20.32 33.41 9.30
CA SER A 58 -20.11 32.49 8.18
C SER A 58 -19.63 31.14 8.68
N ILE A 59 -20.44 30.10 8.48
CA ILE A 59 -20.11 28.72 8.87
C ILE A 59 -19.66 27.98 7.60
N PRO A 60 -18.37 27.66 7.43
CA PRO A 60 -17.89 26.90 6.28
C PRO A 60 -18.32 25.43 6.37
N LEU A 61 -18.66 24.85 5.22
CA LEU A 61 -19.00 23.45 5.06
C LEU A 61 -17.89 22.69 4.35
N VAL A 62 -17.73 21.43 4.73
CA VAL A 62 -16.74 20.55 4.11
C VAL A 62 -17.24 20.08 2.74
N MET A 63 -16.51 20.43 1.67
CA MET A 63 -16.83 20.07 0.28
C MET A 63 -15.79 19.11 -0.30
N TYR A 64 -16.24 17.93 -0.76
CA TYR A 64 -15.42 16.91 -1.44
C TYR A 64 -14.01 16.73 -0.85
N GLN A 65 -13.90 16.72 0.47
CA GLN A 65 -12.62 16.61 1.14
C GLN A 65 -12.20 15.13 1.22
N ARG A 66 -10.93 14.87 0.93
CA ARG A 66 -10.35 13.53 1.04
C ARG A 66 -10.11 13.17 2.51
N SER A 67 -10.59 12.00 2.92
CA SER A 67 -10.17 11.37 4.19
C SER A 67 -8.83 10.63 4.06
N ASN A 68 -8.21 10.27 5.20
CA ASN A 68 -7.00 9.44 5.20
C ASN A 68 -7.20 8.06 4.54
N LYS A 69 -8.42 7.53 4.55
CA LYS A 69 -8.80 6.28 3.88
C LYS A 69 -9.25 6.48 2.43
N ASN A 70 -9.03 7.67 1.85
CA ASN A 70 -9.42 8.05 0.49
C ASN A 70 -10.95 8.04 0.26
N THR A 71 -11.77 8.15 1.30
CA THR A 71 -13.22 8.33 1.16
C THR A 71 -13.55 9.80 1.03
N CYS A 72 -14.69 10.11 0.40
CA CYS A 72 -15.19 11.47 0.29
C CYS A 72 -15.86 11.91 1.59
N MET A 73 -15.43 13.06 2.13
CA MET A 73 -16.10 13.78 3.21
C MET A 73 -16.79 14.99 2.60
N HIS A 74 -18.11 15.06 2.74
CA HIS A 74 -18.91 16.14 2.18
C HIS A 74 -20.10 16.40 3.12
N GLN A 75 -20.31 17.66 3.45
CA GLN A 75 -21.42 18.11 4.27
C GLN A 75 -22.54 18.67 3.40
N LYS A 76 -23.78 18.30 3.72
CA LYS A 76 -24.99 18.71 3.00
C LYS A 76 -25.90 19.52 3.92
N PRO A 77 -26.18 20.80 3.62
CA PRO A 77 -27.11 21.61 4.41
C PRO A 77 -28.49 20.94 4.54
N GLN A 78 -29.06 20.93 5.74
CA GLN A 78 -30.41 20.42 6.02
C GLN A 78 -31.41 21.54 6.36
N VAL A 79 -30.93 22.77 6.48
CA VAL A 79 -31.71 23.92 6.89
C VAL A 79 -32.31 24.66 5.68
N ARG A 80 -33.38 25.43 5.92
CA ARG A 80 -34.04 26.26 4.90
C ARG A 80 -33.77 27.72 5.17
N LEU A 81 -33.67 28.51 4.10
CA LEU A 81 -33.45 29.95 4.15
C LEU A 81 -34.56 30.66 4.95
N GLY A 82 -34.19 31.67 5.73
CA GLY A 82 -35.14 32.46 6.54
C GLY A 82 -35.58 31.81 7.85
N LYS A 83 -35.20 30.56 8.15
CA LYS A 83 -35.54 29.89 9.41
C LYS A 83 -34.63 30.35 10.55
N SER A 84 -35.22 30.59 11.73
CA SER A 84 -34.46 30.84 12.96
C SER A 84 -33.93 29.52 13.53
N ILE A 85 -32.66 29.52 13.91
CA ILE A 85 -31.93 28.38 14.47
C ILE A 85 -31.55 28.66 15.93
N LYS A 86 -31.48 27.60 16.73
CA LYS A 86 -30.99 27.65 18.11
C LYS A 86 -29.54 27.17 18.19
N LYS A 87 -28.79 27.63 19.19
CA LYS A 87 -27.49 27.07 19.53
C LYS A 87 -27.60 25.55 19.73
N GLY A 88 -26.67 24.79 19.17
CA GLY A 88 -26.65 23.33 19.21
C GLY A 88 -27.53 22.65 18.15
N GLN A 89 -28.25 23.40 17.31
CA GLN A 89 -29.03 22.82 16.21
C GLN A 89 -28.12 22.36 15.07
N ILE A 90 -28.47 21.23 14.46
CA ILE A 90 -27.76 20.66 13.31
C ILE A 90 -28.10 21.46 12.05
N LEU A 91 -27.06 21.93 11.35
CA LEU A 91 -27.15 22.75 10.16
C LEU A 91 -26.91 21.94 8.88
N ALA A 92 -25.94 21.03 8.91
CA ALA A 92 -25.60 20.17 7.78
C ALA A 92 -25.26 18.75 8.26
N ASP A 93 -25.72 17.77 7.50
CA ASP A 93 -25.34 16.37 7.65
C ASP A 93 -23.95 16.13 7.05
N GLY A 94 -23.20 15.19 7.61
CA GLY A 94 -21.91 14.75 7.09
C GLY A 94 -22.03 13.61 6.08
N ALA A 95 -20.89 12.98 5.76
CA ALA A 95 -20.81 11.95 4.71
C ALA A 95 -21.58 10.64 5.03
N ALA A 96 -21.94 10.40 6.28
CA ALA A 96 -22.63 9.18 6.71
C ALA A 96 -23.69 9.47 7.79
N THR A 97 -24.37 10.62 7.69
CA THR A 97 -25.46 10.98 8.60
C THR A 97 -26.69 11.46 7.85
N VAL A 98 -27.87 11.20 8.40
CA VAL A 98 -29.16 11.69 7.89
C VAL A 98 -29.96 12.27 9.03
N GLY A 99 -30.38 13.54 8.91
CA GLY A 99 -31.15 14.23 9.92
C GLY A 99 -30.49 14.15 11.30
N GLY A 100 -29.16 14.22 11.35
CA GLY A 100 -28.41 14.15 12.60
C GLY A 100 -28.21 12.76 13.21
N GLU A 101 -28.55 11.69 12.49
CA GLU A 101 -28.33 10.31 12.94
C GLU A 101 -27.32 9.59 12.05
N LEU A 102 -26.52 8.71 12.64
CA LEU A 102 -25.59 7.87 11.91
C LEU A 102 -26.30 6.93 10.91
N ALA A 103 -25.89 7.00 9.64
CA ALA A 103 -26.44 6.25 8.51
C ALA A 103 -25.30 5.61 7.69
N LEU A 104 -24.90 4.39 8.06
CA LEU A 104 -23.78 3.65 7.46
C LEU A 104 -24.19 2.74 6.29
N GLY A 105 -25.46 2.76 5.89
CA GLY A 105 -26.03 1.90 4.86
C GLY A 105 -27.38 2.42 4.39
N LYS A 106 -28.10 1.59 3.63
CA LYS A 106 -29.41 1.91 3.06
C LYS A 106 -30.40 0.77 3.35
N LYS A 107 -31.71 1.08 3.33
CA LYS A 107 -32.81 0.11 3.47
C LYS A 107 -32.89 -0.80 2.22
N TYR A 108 -33.52 -1.97 2.37
CA TYR A 108 -33.63 -3.01 1.33
C TYR A 108 -35.02 -3.03 0.67
N TYR A 109 -35.33 -2.05 -0.16
CA TYR A 109 -36.54 -2.08 -1.00
C TYR A 109 -36.33 -1.54 -2.42
N GLU A 110 -35.07 -1.43 -2.87
CA GLU A 110 -34.69 -0.61 -4.02
C GLU A 110 -33.52 -1.23 -4.80
N ARG A 111 -33.47 -0.99 -6.11
CA ARG A 111 -32.62 -1.74 -7.06
C ARG A 111 -31.13 -1.41 -6.87
N LEU A 112 -30.39 -2.32 -6.23
CA LEU A 112 -29.02 -2.07 -5.73
C LEU A 112 -28.04 -1.43 -6.72
N VAL A 113 -27.97 -1.92 -7.97
CA VAL A 113 -27.03 -1.42 -8.99
C VAL A 113 -27.63 -0.28 -9.81
N TYR A 114 -28.88 -0.41 -10.26
CA TYR A 114 -29.52 0.56 -11.16
C TYR A 114 -29.79 1.91 -10.51
N GLU A 115 -30.00 1.94 -9.19
CA GLU A 115 -30.37 3.15 -8.46
C GLU A 115 -29.22 3.76 -7.66
N ASP A 116 -27.98 3.32 -7.95
CA ASP A 116 -26.75 3.85 -7.32
C ASP A 116 -26.78 3.76 -5.78
N ILE A 117 -27.41 2.72 -5.24
CA ILE A 117 -27.69 2.57 -3.80
C ILE A 117 -26.39 2.36 -3.02
N TYR A 118 -25.58 1.40 -3.46
CA TYR A 118 -24.28 1.12 -2.87
C TYR A 118 -23.14 1.72 -3.70
N THR A 119 -23.31 2.99 -4.07
CA THR A 119 -22.29 3.75 -4.76
C THR A 119 -21.52 4.62 -3.77
N SER A 120 -20.19 4.56 -3.79
CA SER A 120 -19.32 5.42 -2.97
C SER A 120 -18.41 6.29 -3.83
N PHE A 121 -17.99 7.42 -3.28
CA PHE A 121 -16.98 8.28 -3.90
C PHE A 121 -15.65 8.14 -3.19
N HIS A 122 -14.61 7.85 -3.96
CA HIS A 122 -13.23 7.77 -3.49
C HIS A 122 -12.38 8.86 -4.12
N ILE A 123 -11.66 9.60 -3.28
CA ILE A 123 -10.79 10.67 -3.74
C ILE A 123 -9.35 10.20 -3.63
N ARG A 124 -8.69 10.06 -4.77
CA ARG A 124 -7.27 9.72 -4.85
C ARG A 124 -6.45 10.98 -5.06
N LYS A 125 -5.37 11.09 -4.29
CA LYS A 125 -4.36 12.13 -4.44
C LYS A 125 -3.20 11.55 -5.23
N TYR A 126 -2.89 12.15 -6.36
CA TYR A 126 -1.68 11.91 -7.14
C TYR A 126 -0.76 13.11 -6.93
N GLU A 127 0.51 12.85 -6.66
CA GLU A 127 1.50 13.88 -6.37
C GLU A 127 2.76 13.62 -7.18
N ILE A 128 3.20 14.64 -7.92
CA ILE A 128 4.44 14.65 -8.66
C ILE A 128 5.23 15.89 -8.25
N GLN A 129 6.54 15.74 -8.13
CA GLN A 129 7.44 16.80 -7.73
C GLN A 129 8.62 16.85 -8.69
N THR A 130 8.92 18.04 -9.21
CA THR A 130 10.08 18.25 -10.07
C THR A 130 11.37 18.18 -9.27
N ARG A 131 12.37 17.51 -9.83
CA ARG A 131 13.69 17.34 -9.22
C ARG A 131 14.76 17.95 -10.10
N VAL A 132 15.84 18.40 -9.46
CA VAL A 132 17.07 18.71 -10.17
C VAL A 132 17.85 17.42 -10.33
N THR A 133 18.13 17.06 -11.57
CA THR A 133 18.98 15.92 -11.89
C THR A 133 20.34 16.41 -12.42
N SER A 134 21.30 15.50 -12.54
CA SER A 134 22.58 15.81 -13.18
C SER A 134 22.45 16.21 -14.65
N GLN A 135 21.37 15.79 -15.33
CA GLN A 135 21.06 16.11 -16.72
C GLN A 135 20.29 17.43 -16.88
N GLY A 136 20.01 18.12 -15.77
CA GLY A 136 19.25 19.36 -15.74
C GLY A 136 18.01 19.30 -14.86
N PRO A 137 17.35 20.44 -14.62
CA PRO A 137 16.12 20.51 -13.87
C PRO A 137 14.94 19.94 -14.66
N GLU A 138 14.16 19.06 -14.03
CA GLU A 138 12.87 18.63 -14.57
C GLU A 138 11.91 19.82 -14.65
N ARG A 139 11.20 19.96 -15.77
CA ARG A 139 10.22 21.02 -15.99
C ARG A 139 8.86 20.39 -16.29
N ILE A 140 7.79 20.98 -15.77
CA ILE A 140 6.43 20.63 -16.15
C ILE A 140 6.13 21.36 -17.46
N THR A 141 5.73 20.61 -18.49
CA THR A 141 5.42 21.14 -19.82
C THR A 141 4.39 20.27 -20.52
N ASN A 142 3.67 20.86 -21.48
CA ASN A 142 2.79 20.13 -22.40
C ASN A 142 3.54 19.60 -23.65
N GLU A 143 4.80 19.97 -23.82
CA GLU A 143 5.64 19.54 -24.95
C GLU A 143 6.29 18.19 -24.65
N ILE A 144 5.53 17.11 -24.81
CA ILE A 144 6.01 15.75 -24.53
C ILE A 144 6.42 15.08 -25.86
N PRO A 145 7.71 14.71 -26.03
CA PRO A 145 8.18 14.11 -27.27
C PRO A 145 7.60 12.70 -27.49
N HIS A 146 7.40 12.33 -28.75
CA HIS A 146 6.92 11.00 -29.17
C HIS A 146 5.54 10.60 -28.65
N LEU A 147 4.70 11.57 -28.26
CA LEU A 147 3.34 11.32 -27.78
C LEU A 147 2.29 11.80 -28.78
N GLU A 148 1.25 11.00 -28.96
CA GLU A 148 0.12 11.37 -29.81
C GLU A 148 -0.72 12.51 -29.20
N ALA A 149 -1.18 13.44 -30.04
CA ALA A 149 -1.95 14.61 -29.61
C ALA A 149 -3.23 14.25 -28.83
N HIS A 150 -3.83 13.09 -29.10
CA HIS A 150 -5.05 12.65 -28.43
C HIS A 150 -4.87 12.43 -26.92
N LEU A 151 -3.66 12.12 -26.45
CA LEU A 151 -3.33 11.94 -25.03
C LEU A 151 -3.15 13.26 -24.29
N LEU A 152 -2.85 14.34 -25.02
CA LEU A 152 -2.66 15.69 -24.48
C LEU A 152 -3.98 16.45 -24.30
N ARG A 153 -5.11 15.92 -24.77
CA ARG A 153 -6.43 16.59 -24.79
C ARG A 153 -6.91 17.14 -23.44
N ASN A 154 -6.47 16.50 -22.35
CA ASN A 154 -6.88 16.83 -20.99
C ASN A 154 -5.91 17.79 -20.27
N LEU A 155 -4.78 18.14 -20.90
CA LEU A 155 -3.76 19.02 -20.33
C LEU A 155 -3.99 20.48 -20.76
N ASP A 156 -3.68 21.40 -19.86
CA ASP A 156 -3.62 22.82 -20.14
C ASP A 156 -2.31 23.20 -20.87
N LYS A 157 -2.17 24.49 -21.20
CA LYS A 157 -0.96 25.04 -21.83
C LYS A 157 0.34 24.81 -21.04
N ASN A 158 0.26 24.55 -19.74
CA ASN A 158 1.41 24.31 -18.88
C ASN A 158 1.72 22.81 -18.73
N GLY A 159 0.90 21.91 -19.29
CA GLY A 159 1.05 20.46 -19.15
C GLY A 159 0.41 19.89 -17.89
N ILE A 160 -0.54 20.62 -17.29
CA ILE A 160 -1.28 20.22 -16.09
C ILE A 160 -2.70 19.81 -16.48
N VAL A 161 -3.20 18.71 -15.90
CA VAL A 161 -4.58 18.27 -16.17
C VAL A 161 -5.61 19.34 -15.77
N MET A 162 -6.55 19.63 -16.66
CA MET A 162 -7.58 20.65 -16.44
C MET A 162 -8.62 20.19 -15.41
N LEU A 163 -9.08 21.10 -14.56
CA LEU A 163 -10.17 20.87 -13.60
C LEU A 163 -11.44 20.41 -14.32
N GLY A 164 -12.14 19.42 -13.75
CA GLY A 164 -13.38 18.89 -14.31
C GLY A 164 -13.21 17.86 -15.42
N SER A 165 -11.99 17.67 -15.95
CA SER A 165 -11.69 16.69 -17.00
C SER A 165 -12.01 15.27 -16.54
N TRP A 166 -12.50 14.46 -17.48
CA TRP A 166 -12.64 13.02 -17.31
C TRP A 166 -11.35 12.35 -17.77
N VAL A 167 -10.76 11.55 -16.88
CA VAL A 167 -9.45 10.91 -17.10
C VAL A 167 -9.58 9.41 -16.93
N GLU A 168 -8.81 8.65 -17.71
CA GLU A 168 -8.83 7.20 -17.75
C GLU A 168 -7.43 6.60 -17.47
N THR A 169 -7.37 5.28 -17.29
CA THR A 169 -6.08 4.60 -17.07
C THR A 169 -5.24 4.68 -18.33
N GLY A 170 -4.08 5.34 -18.25
CA GLY A 170 -3.19 5.57 -19.40
C GLY A 170 -3.08 7.06 -19.78
N ASP A 171 -4.01 7.90 -19.31
CA ASP A 171 -3.91 9.35 -19.49
C ASP A 171 -2.73 9.94 -18.69
N ILE A 172 -2.14 11.00 -19.23
CA ILE A 172 -0.93 11.64 -18.70
C ILE A 172 -1.20 12.23 -17.31
N LEU A 173 -0.26 12.03 -16.37
CA LEU A 173 -0.36 12.40 -14.94
C LEU A 173 -1.44 11.63 -14.14
N VAL A 174 -2.06 10.59 -14.72
CA VAL A 174 -3.20 9.90 -14.09
C VAL A 174 -3.06 8.38 -14.07
N GLY A 175 -3.04 7.80 -12.87
CA GLY A 175 -2.98 6.35 -12.65
C GLY A 175 -4.35 5.67 -12.46
N GLY A 176 -5.45 6.21 -13.00
CA GLY A 176 -6.77 5.61 -12.84
C GLY A 176 -7.94 6.44 -13.38
N ARG A 177 -9.09 5.79 -13.55
CA ARG A 177 -10.30 6.43 -14.09
C ARG A 177 -11.01 7.33 -13.07
N GLY A 178 -11.47 8.50 -13.47
CA GLY A 178 -12.31 9.38 -12.65
C GLY A 178 -12.39 10.82 -13.16
N ARG A 179 -12.96 11.71 -12.34
CA ARG A 179 -13.07 13.15 -12.65
C ARG A 179 -12.09 13.95 -11.80
N VAL A 180 -11.37 14.88 -12.42
CA VAL A 180 -10.46 15.79 -11.71
C VAL A 180 -11.28 16.80 -10.92
N ILE A 181 -11.13 16.79 -9.59
CA ILE A 181 -11.91 17.66 -8.68
C ILE A 181 -11.11 18.85 -8.14
N ASP A 182 -9.79 18.71 -8.00
CA ASP A 182 -8.92 19.75 -7.46
C ASP A 182 -7.51 19.54 -8.02
N VAL A 183 -6.83 20.64 -8.34
CA VAL A 183 -5.45 20.67 -8.84
C VAL A 183 -4.73 21.77 -8.10
N ARG A 184 -3.68 21.40 -7.36
CA ARG A 184 -2.87 22.36 -6.60
C ARG A 184 -1.45 22.34 -7.11
N TRP A 185 -1.02 23.48 -7.62
CA TRP A 185 0.37 23.73 -7.98
C TRP A 185 1.03 24.53 -6.86
N ILE A 186 2.01 23.91 -6.21
CA ILE A 186 2.71 24.48 -5.06
C ILE A 186 4.16 24.74 -5.46
N GLN A 187 4.56 26.00 -5.44
CA GLN A 187 5.96 26.41 -5.58
C GLN A 187 6.51 26.72 -4.19
N LYS A 188 7.61 26.08 -3.79
CA LYS A 188 8.29 26.44 -2.54
C LYS A 188 9.01 27.78 -2.70
N ARG A 189 8.62 28.77 -1.89
CA ARG A 189 9.37 30.04 -1.76
C ARG A 189 10.56 29.82 -0.83
N GLY A 190 11.76 29.76 -1.40
CA GLY A 190 13.05 29.73 -0.67
C GLY A 190 14.12 30.48 -1.47
N GLY A 191 15.20 30.89 -0.80
CA GLY A 191 16.28 31.73 -1.35
C GLY A 191 17.29 31.03 -2.28
N SER A 192 17.01 29.80 -2.74
CA SER A 192 17.82 29.10 -3.74
C SER A 192 17.41 29.49 -5.17
N SER A 193 18.35 29.43 -6.12
CA SER A 193 18.11 29.71 -7.54
C SER A 193 17.09 28.75 -8.20
N TYR A 194 16.97 27.52 -7.69
CA TYR A 194 15.95 26.56 -8.10
C TYR A 194 14.82 26.43 -7.07
N LYS A 195 13.57 26.50 -7.55
CA LYS A 195 12.36 26.33 -6.73
C LYS A 195 11.66 25.04 -7.15
N PRO A 196 11.71 23.97 -6.34
CA PRO A 196 11.01 22.74 -6.68
C PRO A 196 9.51 22.99 -6.71
N GLU A 197 8.88 22.46 -7.74
CA GLU A 197 7.45 22.56 -7.95
C GLU A 197 6.80 21.23 -7.58
N THR A 198 5.63 21.29 -6.96
CA THR A 198 4.85 20.11 -6.62
C THR A 198 3.44 20.28 -7.14
N ILE A 199 3.00 19.34 -7.97
CA ILE A 199 1.63 19.28 -8.45
C ILE A 199 0.90 18.18 -7.70
N ARG A 200 -0.26 18.53 -7.16
CA ARG A 200 -1.19 17.59 -6.53
C ARG A 200 -2.49 17.59 -7.31
N VAL A 201 -2.83 16.44 -7.86
CA VAL A 201 -4.09 16.21 -8.57
C VAL A 201 -4.98 15.34 -7.71
N TYR A 202 -6.20 15.79 -7.46
CA TYR A 202 -7.23 15.02 -6.77
C TYR A 202 -8.25 14.54 -7.78
N ILE A 203 -8.43 13.21 -7.84
CA ILE A 203 -9.33 12.55 -8.76
C ILE A 203 -10.41 11.86 -7.95
N SER A 204 -11.67 12.22 -8.21
CA SER A 204 -12.84 11.55 -7.67
C SER A 204 -13.20 10.35 -8.54
N GLN A 205 -13.35 9.20 -7.90
CA GLN A 205 -13.73 7.94 -8.53
C GLN A 205 -15.07 7.51 -7.96
N LYS A 206 -16.09 7.45 -8.82
CA LYS A 206 -17.37 6.79 -8.51
C LYS A 206 -17.13 5.28 -8.49
N ARG A 207 -17.47 4.62 -7.38
CA ARG A 207 -17.40 3.17 -7.23
C ARG A 207 -18.79 2.62 -6.97
N GLU A 208 -19.33 1.96 -7.97
CA GLU A 208 -20.52 1.14 -7.85
C GLU A 208 -20.16 -0.21 -7.24
N ILE A 209 -21.15 -0.82 -6.57
CA ILE A 209 -21.03 -2.15 -5.99
C ILE A 209 -20.81 -3.21 -7.07
N LYS A 210 -19.82 -4.08 -6.87
CA LYS A 210 -19.46 -5.13 -7.84
C LYS A 210 -19.26 -6.47 -7.14
N VAL A 211 -19.41 -7.56 -7.89
CA VAL A 211 -19.01 -8.90 -7.44
C VAL A 211 -17.60 -8.87 -6.82
N GLY A 212 -17.34 -9.58 -5.74
CA GLY A 212 -16.07 -9.49 -5.00
C GLY A 212 -16.02 -8.37 -3.95
N ASP A 213 -16.92 -7.39 -3.96
CA ASP A 213 -17.05 -6.44 -2.85
C ASP A 213 -17.62 -7.13 -1.61
N LYS A 214 -17.21 -6.63 -0.44
CA LYS A 214 -17.57 -7.21 0.85
C LYS A 214 -18.70 -6.39 1.50
N VAL A 215 -19.80 -7.07 1.82
CA VAL A 215 -20.94 -6.51 2.55
C VAL A 215 -21.02 -7.16 3.92
N ALA A 216 -21.46 -6.42 4.93
CA ALA A 216 -21.61 -6.94 6.28
C ALA A 216 -22.75 -6.25 7.02
N GLY A 217 -23.51 -7.02 7.80
CA GLY A 217 -24.47 -6.48 8.75
C GLY A 217 -23.85 -6.21 10.12
N ARG A 218 -24.65 -5.63 11.02
CA ARG A 218 -24.22 -5.28 12.38
C ARG A 218 -24.08 -6.50 13.31
N HIS A 219 -24.75 -7.60 13.00
CA HIS A 219 -24.71 -8.87 13.74
C HIS A 219 -23.54 -9.79 13.35
N GLY A 220 -22.52 -9.25 12.66
CA GLY A 220 -21.30 -10.00 12.33
C GLY A 220 -21.41 -10.91 11.11
N ASN A 221 -22.56 -10.94 10.43
CA ASN A 221 -22.70 -11.54 9.11
C ASN A 221 -21.82 -10.77 8.11
N LYS A 222 -20.97 -11.51 7.39
CA LYS A 222 -20.03 -10.97 6.39
C LYS A 222 -20.15 -11.84 5.16
N GLY A 223 -20.36 -11.21 4.00
CA GLY A 223 -20.44 -11.87 2.71
C GLY A 223 -19.61 -11.12 1.69
N ILE A 224 -19.14 -11.86 0.69
CA ILE A 224 -18.64 -11.29 -0.55
C ILE A 224 -19.76 -11.44 -1.57
N ILE A 225 -19.99 -10.41 -2.38
CA ILE A 225 -20.99 -10.49 -3.44
C ILE A 225 -20.49 -11.49 -4.47
N SER A 226 -21.19 -12.61 -4.60
CA SER A 226 -20.85 -13.67 -5.55
C SER A 226 -21.43 -13.37 -6.94
N LYS A 227 -22.65 -12.84 -7.01
CA LYS A 227 -23.33 -12.55 -8.28
C LYS A 227 -24.24 -11.33 -8.17
N ASN A 228 -24.29 -10.56 -9.25
CA ASN A 228 -25.35 -9.58 -9.49
C ASN A 228 -26.37 -10.21 -10.45
N LEU A 229 -27.60 -10.43 -9.98
CA LEU A 229 -28.68 -11.00 -10.79
C LEU A 229 -29.52 -9.88 -11.43
N PRO A 230 -30.02 -10.09 -12.67
CA PRO A 230 -31.11 -9.28 -13.21
C PRO A 230 -32.36 -9.38 -12.33
N ARG A 231 -33.22 -8.35 -12.39
CA ARG A 231 -34.43 -8.25 -11.56
C ARG A 231 -35.36 -9.46 -11.74
N GLN A 232 -35.50 -9.95 -12.97
CA GLN A 232 -36.37 -11.08 -13.31
C GLN A 232 -35.90 -12.42 -12.74
N ASP A 233 -34.61 -12.53 -12.38
CA ASP A 233 -34.02 -13.75 -11.83
C ASP A 233 -33.92 -13.69 -10.29
N MET A 234 -34.22 -12.54 -9.69
CA MET A 234 -34.23 -12.42 -8.23
C MET A 234 -35.47 -13.09 -7.65
N PRO A 235 -35.34 -13.81 -6.52
CA PRO A 235 -36.51 -14.29 -5.81
C PRO A 235 -37.46 -13.15 -5.47
N TYR A 236 -38.75 -13.40 -5.51
CA TYR A 236 -39.76 -12.37 -5.26
C TYR A 236 -40.76 -12.80 -4.18
N LEU A 237 -41.26 -11.78 -3.48
CA LEU A 237 -42.31 -11.87 -2.48
C LEU A 237 -43.65 -12.17 -3.16
N GLN A 238 -44.64 -12.56 -2.35
CA GLN A 238 -45.97 -12.94 -2.82
C GLN A 238 -46.74 -11.79 -3.47
N ASP A 239 -46.34 -10.54 -3.20
CA ASP A 239 -46.87 -9.34 -3.86
C ASP A 239 -46.14 -9.00 -5.19
N GLY A 240 -45.22 -9.85 -5.63
CA GLY A 240 -44.44 -9.69 -6.86
C GLY A 240 -43.21 -8.79 -6.72
N ARG A 241 -42.92 -8.23 -5.53
CA ARG A 241 -41.69 -7.44 -5.33
C ARG A 241 -40.47 -8.36 -5.23
N PRO A 242 -39.44 -8.17 -6.08
CA PRO A 242 -38.19 -8.93 -5.95
C PRO A 242 -37.43 -8.50 -4.70
N VAL A 243 -36.68 -9.43 -4.11
CA VAL A 243 -35.76 -9.15 -3.01
C VAL A 243 -34.49 -8.48 -3.53
N ASP A 244 -33.81 -7.70 -2.70
CA ASP A 244 -32.58 -6.99 -3.10
C ASP A 244 -31.31 -7.81 -2.86
N MET A 245 -31.28 -8.62 -1.80
CA MET A 245 -30.11 -9.41 -1.41
C MET A 245 -30.54 -10.71 -0.75
N VAL A 246 -29.90 -11.81 -1.16
CA VAL A 246 -30.17 -13.15 -0.61
C VAL A 246 -28.98 -13.56 0.25
N PHE A 247 -29.25 -13.92 1.51
CA PHE A 247 -28.24 -14.43 2.44
C PHE A 247 -28.36 -15.95 2.57
N ASN A 248 -27.22 -16.64 2.66
CA ASN A 248 -27.20 -18.07 2.96
C ASN A 248 -27.64 -18.31 4.43
N PRO A 249 -28.71 -19.08 4.68
CA PRO A 249 -29.21 -19.33 6.03
C PRO A 249 -28.23 -20.14 6.91
N LEU A 250 -27.34 -20.95 6.33
CA LEU A 250 -26.37 -21.78 7.08
C LEU A 250 -25.41 -20.95 7.96
N GLY A 251 -25.24 -19.67 7.63
CA GLY A 251 -24.41 -18.75 8.40
C GLY A 251 -25.01 -18.30 9.72
N VAL A 252 -26.30 -18.57 9.98
CA VAL A 252 -27.01 -18.14 11.20
C VAL A 252 -26.88 -19.16 12.34
N PRO A 253 -27.21 -20.46 12.17
CA PRO A 253 -27.12 -21.44 13.26
C PRO A 253 -25.70 -21.59 13.80
N SER A 254 -24.71 -21.64 12.90
CA SER A 254 -23.29 -21.82 13.25
C SER A 254 -22.69 -20.63 14.01
N ARG A 255 -23.28 -19.43 13.90
CA ARG A 255 -22.75 -18.19 14.51
C ARG A 255 -23.63 -17.64 15.63
N MET A 256 -24.78 -18.26 15.87
CA MET A 256 -25.75 -17.89 16.91
C MET A 256 -26.18 -16.42 16.88
N ASN A 257 -26.20 -15.80 15.69
CA ASN A 257 -26.56 -14.39 15.51
C ASN A 257 -28.03 -14.21 15.14
N VAL A 258 -28.91 -14.73 15.99
CA VAL A 258 -30.39 -14.74 15.83
C VAL A 258 -30.97 -13.33 15.73
N GLY A 259 -30.34 -12.33 16.36
CA GLY A 259 -30.77 -10.93 16.31
C GLY A 259 -30.93 -10.37 14.89
N GLN A 260 -30.20 -10.90 13.90
CA GLN A 260 -30.38 -10.48 12.50
C GLN A 260 -31.74 -10.89 11.92
N MET A 261 -32.31 -12.00 12.40
CA MET A 261 -33.63 -12.48 11.97
C MET A 261 -34.73 -11.60 12.54
N PHE A 262 -34.62 -11.20 13.82
CA PHE A 262 -35.51 -10.24 14.45
C PHE A 262 -35.42 -8.87 13.79
N GLU A 263 -34.20 -8.39 13.50
CA GLU A 263 -34.00 -7.13 12.76
C GLU A 263 -34.64 -7.19 11.37
N CYS A 264 -34.46 -8.28 10.63
CA CYS A 264 -35.03 -8.45 9.29
C CYS A 264 -36.55 -8.48 9.33
N SER A 265 -37.13 -9.23 10.27
CA SER A 265 -38.58 -9.37 10.43
C SER A 265 -39.25 -8.06 10.85
N LEU A 266 -38.68 -7.36 11.83
CA LEU A 266 -39.18 -6.05 12.25
C LEU A 266 -38.95 -4.98 11.18
N GLY A 267 -37.86 -5.10 10.41
CA GLY A 267 -37.60 -4.26 9.25
C GLY A 267 -38.62 -4.46 8.13
N LEU A 268 -39.11 -5.69 7.96
CA LEU A 268 -40.21 -6.01 7.04
C LEU A 268 -41.51 -5.33 7.48
N ALA A 269 -41.92 -5.55 8.73
CA ALA A 269 -43.11 -4.90 9.32
C ALA A 269 -43.04 -3.37 9.22
N GLY A 270 -41.90 -2.78 9.59
CA GLY A 270 -41.68 -1.33 9.51
C GLY A 270 -41.72 -0.78 8.09
N GLY A 271 -41.34 -1.57 7.08
CA GLY A 271 -41.47 -1.19 5.67
C GLY A 271 -42.92 -1.12 5.20
N PHE A 272 -43.78 -2.04 5.67
CA PHE A 272 -45.20 -2.05 5.37
C PHE A 272 -46.00 -0.99 6.14
N LEU A 273 -45.61 -0.73 7.39
CA LEU A 273 -46.27 0.24 8.28
C LEU A 273 -45.71 1.66 8.18
N ASP A 274 -44.65 1.87 7.40
CA ASP A 274 -43.84 3.11 7.34
C ASP A 274 -43.38 3.60 8.73
N ARG A 275 -42.92 2.65 9.57
CA ARG A 275 -42.49 2.90 10.95
C ARG A 275 -40.98 2.71 11.12
N HIS A 276 -40.42 3.50 12.04
CA HIS A 276 -39.03 3.36 12.50
C HIS A 276 -39.02 2.97 13.98
N TYR A 277 -38.22 1.96 14.34
CA TYR A 277 -38.17 1.41 15.69
C TYR A 277 -36.87 1.78 16.39
N ARG A 278 -36.98 2.12 17.67
CA ARG A 278 -35.85 2.34 18.59
C ARG A 278 -35.89 1.30 19.70
N ILE A 279 -34.99 0.32 19.62
CA ILE A 279 -34.87 -0.78 20.58
C ILE A 279 -33.66 -0.55 21.47
N ALA A 280 -33.85 -0.48 22.78
CA ALA A 280 -32.75 -0.43 23.71
C ALA A 280 -31.98 -1.77 23.69
N PRO A 281 -30.64 -1.76 23.72
CA PRO A 281 -29.87 -2.99 23.92
C PRO A 281 -30.25 -3.66 25.25
N PHE A 282 -30.26 -5.00 25.27
CA PHE A 282 -30.61 -5.79 26.45
C PHE A 282 -32.05 -5.55 26.96
N ASP A 283 -33.00 -5.50 26.03
CA ASP A 283 -34.44 -5.39 26.28
C ASP A 283 -34.97 -6.53 27.17
N GLU A 284 -34.40 -7.73 27.05
CA GLU A 284 -34.75 -8.89 27.90
C GLU A 284 -34.52 -8.68 29.39
N ARG A 285 -33.76 -7.64 29.79
CA ARG A 285 -33.65 -7.24 31.21
C ARG A 285 -35.01 -6.86 31.80
N TYR A 286 -35.91 -6.33 30.98
CA TYR A 286 -37.21 -5.83 31.42
C TYR A 286 -38.31 -6.89 31.27
N GLU A 287 -38.24 -7.71 30.22
CA GLU A 287 -39.25 -8.72 29.94
C GLU A 287 -38.67 -9.90 29.17
N GLN A 288 -39.00 -11.13 29.59
CA GLN A 288 -38.58 -12.33 28.88
C GLN A 288 -39.20 -12.38 27.46
N GLU A 289 -38.37 -12.70 26.46
CA GLU A 289 -38.73 -12.78 25.04
C GLU A 289 -39.30 -11.45 24.48
N ALA A 290 -38.91 -10.31 25.05
CA ALA A 290 -39.38 -8.97 24.65
C ALA A 290 -39.27 -8.73 23.13
N SER A 291 -38.09 -8.98 22.56
CA SER A 291 -37.84 -8.85 21.12
C SER A 291 -38.80 -9.69 20.27
N ARG A 292 -39.09 -10.92 20.69
CA ARG A 292 -40.00 -11.82 19.95
C ARG A 292 -41.44 -11.32 19.99
N LYS A 293 -41.92 -10.91 21.18
CA LYS A 293 -43.26 -10.34 21.37
C LYS A 293 -43.46 -9.11 20.49
N LEU A 294 -42.52 -8.17 20.52
CA LEU A 294 -42.56 -6.94 19.71
C LEU A 294 -42.56 -7.24 18.20
N VAL A 295 -41.67 -8.12 17.74
CA VAL A 295 -41.56 -8.44 16.31
C VAL A 295 -42.86 -9.07 15.81
N TYR A 296 -43.44 -10.00 16.56
CA TYR A 296 -44.65 -10.70 16.14
C TYR A 296 -45.89 -9.81 16.19
N SER A 297 -46.01 -8.93 17.18
CA SER A 297 -47.12 -7.98 17.23
C SER A 297 -47.10 -7.02 16.04
N GLU A 298 -45.92 -6.48 15.69
CA GLU A 298 -45.78 -5.56 14.55
C GLU A 298 -46.01 -6.26 13.21
N LEU A 299 -45.55 -7.51 13.03
CA LEU A 299 -45.87 -8.30 11.83
C LEU A 299 -47.36 -8.56 11.70
N TYR A 300 -48.04 -8.86 12.80
CA TYR A 300 -49.49 -9.07 12.82
C TYR A 300 -50.26 -7.78 12.50
N GLU A 301 -49.83 -6.63 13.04
CA GLU A 301 -50.38 -5.33 12.65
C GLU A 301 -50.18 -5.03 11.16
N ALA A 302 -48.97 -5.28 10.64
CA ALA A 302 -48.65 -5.10 9.22
C ALA A 302 -49.55 -5.97 8.32
N SER A 303 -49.75 -7.23 8.70
CA SER A 303 -50.64 -8.16 8.00
C SER A 303 -52.09 -7.64 7.94
N LYS A 304 -52.61 -7.09 9.04
CA LYS A 304 -53.95 -6.50 9.09
C LYS A 304 -54.09 -5.24 8.23
N GLN A 305 -53.11 -4.34 8.27
CA GLN A 305 -53.22 -3.05 7.61
C GLN A 305 -52.98 -3.13 6.09
N THR A 306 -52.11 -4.03 5.63
CA THR A 306 -51.63 -4.00 4.24
C THR A 306 -52.32 -4.96 3.28
N SER A 307 -53.44 -5.59 3.69
CA SER A 307 -54.18 -6.61 2.92
C SER A 307 -53.30 -7.79 2.45
N ASN A 308 -52.10 -7.95 3.03
CA ASN A 308 -51.14 -9.01 2.72
C ASN A 308 -51.12 -10.00 3.89
N PRO A 309 -51.95 -11.06 3.86
CA PRO A 309 -52.04 -12.01 4.97
C PRO A 309 -50.72 -12.77 5.20
N TRP A 310 -49.93 -12.96 4.13
CA TRP A 310 -48.66 -13.70 4.16
C TRP A 310 -47.53 -13.02 4.95
N VAL A 311 -47.67 -11.74 5.32
CA VAL A 311 -46.66 -11.03 6.15
C VAL A 311 -46.54 -11.67 7.54
N PHE A 312 -47.62 -12.28 8.04
CA PHE A 312 -47.62 -12.99 9.31
C PHE A 312 -48.40 -14.31 9.19
N GLU A 313 -47.66 -15.43 9.14
CA GLU A 313 -48.23 -16.77 9.22
C GLU A 313 -48.23 -17.25 10.69
N PRO A 314 -49.39 -17.50 11.34
CA PRO A 314 -49.46 -17.89 12.75
C PRO A 314 -48.69 -19.18 13.09
N GLU A 315 -48.63 -20.13 12.16
CA GLU A 315 -47.90 -21.39 12.31
C GLU A 315 -46.39 -21.20 12.21
N TYR A 316 -45.93 -20.19 11.47
CA TYR A 316 -44.52 -19.91 11.18
C TYR A 316 -44.19 -18.41 11.27
N PRO A 317 -44.34 -17.79 12.45
CA PRO A 317 -44.22 -16.34 12.58
C PRO A 317 -42.79 -15.87 12.26
N GLY A 318 -42.69 -14.89 11.35
CA GLY A 318 -41.41 -14.36 10.85
C GLY A 318 -40.81 -15.13 9.67
N LYS A 319 -41.52 -16.12 9.11
CA LYS A 319 -41.16 -16.75 7.83
C LYS A 319 -42.09 -16.25 6.73
N SER A 320 -41.51 -15.89 5.59
CA SER A 320 -42.27 -15.54 4.38
C SER A 320 -41.80 -16.45 3.25
N ARG A 321 -42.76 -16.99 2.49
CA ARG A 321 -42.46 -17.78 1.28
C ARG A 321 -41.91 -16.86 0.19
N ILE A 322 -40.92 -17.32 -0.56
CA ILE A 322 -40.37 -16.61 -1.72
C ILE A 322 -40.35 -17.56 -2.92
N PHE A 323 -40.53 -17.03 -4.12
CA PHE A 323 -40.49 -17.81 -5.35
C PHE A 323 -39.12 -17.66 -6.02
N ASP A 324 -38.55 -18.76 -6.52
CA ASP A 324 -37.18 -18.81 -7.05
C ASP A 324 -37.08 -18.33 -8.51
N GLY A 325 -36.00 -17.62 -8.83
CA GLY A 325 -35.62 -17.19 -10.18
C GLY A 325 -34.31 -17.88 -10.57
N ARG A 326 -34.31 -18.59 -11.72
CA ARG A 326 -33.28 -19.58 -12.11
C ARG A 326 -31.83 -19.03 -12.20
N THR A 327 -30.88 -19.97 -12.18
CA THR A 327 -29.45 -19.84 -11.80
C THR A 327 -28.42 -19.63 -12.92
N GLY A 328 -27.20 -19.28 -12.51
CA GLY A 328 -25.92 -19.36 -13.28
C GLY A 328 -24.80 -18.60 -12.53
N ILE A 329 -23.53 -18.98 -12.61
CA ILE A 329 -22.41 -18.42 -11.78
C ILE A 329 -21.24 -18.03 -12.69
N ASP A 330 -20.48 -16.98 -12.36
CA ASP A 330 -19.14 -16.74 -12.91
C ASP A 330 -18.24 -16.01 -11.90
N ASP A 331 -16.93 -16.31 -11.93
CA ASP A 331 -15.94 -15.94 -10.91
C ASP A 331 -14.95 -14.85 -11.36
N LYS A 332 -14.34 -14.16 -10.39
CA LYS A 332 -13.38 -13.07 -10.66
C LYS A 332 -11.93 -13.51 -10.65
N ILE A 333 -11.22 -13.06 -11.69
CA ILE A 333 -9.81 -13.34 -11.94
C ILE A 333 -8.96 -12.10 -11.65
N HIS A 334 -7.77 -12.31 -11.10
CA HIS A 334 -6.66 -11.36 -11.16
C HIS A 334 -5.47 -12.05 -11.82
N GLY A 335 -4.95 -11.48 -12.91
CA GLY A 335 -3.79 -11.98 -13.61
C GLY A 335 -2.64 -10.98 -13.60
N ARG A 336 -1.41 -11.51 -13.59
CA ARG A 336 -0.16 -10.77 -13.86
C ARG A 336 0.62 -11.56 -14.89
N SER A 337 1.09 -10.88 -15.95
CA SER A 337 2.04 -11.44 -16.92
C SER A 337 3.48 -11.04 -16.56
N SER A 338 3.83 -9.76 -16.66
CA SER A 338 5.15 -9.20 -16.31
C SER A 338 5.00 -7.91 -15.48
N GLY A 339 6.08 -7.40 -14.87
CA GLY A 339 6.01 -6.21 -14.02
C GLY A 339 7.33 -5.83 -13.36
N HIS A 340 7.28 -4.99 -12.34
CA HIS A 340 8.48 -4.49 -11.67
C HIS A 340 9.15 -5.55 -10.75
N TYR A 341 10.48 -5.46 -10.64
CA TYR A 341 11.33 -6.36 -9.87
C TYR A 341 12.10 -5.61 -8.76
N ALA A 342 12.49 -6.34 -7.72
CA ALA A 342 13.34 -5.82 -6.66
C ALA A 342 14.79 -5.61 -7.17
N LEU A 343 15.43 -4.51 -6.76
CA LEU A 343 16.79 -4.18 -7.22
C LEU A 343 17.85 -5.21 -6.79
N VAL A 344 17.73 -5.73 -5.57
CA VAL A 344 18.73 -6.63 -4.98
C VAL A 344 18.45 -8.09 -5.35
N THR A 345 17.24 -8.58 -5.04
CA THR A 345 16.89 -10.00 -5.23
C THR A 345 16.37 -10.33 -6.61
N GLN A 346 16.08 -9.33 -7.46
CA GLN A 346 15.55 -9.50 -8.82
C GLN A 346 14.19 -10.25 -8.89
N GLN A 347 13.54 -10.44 -7.74
CA GLN A 347 12.23 -11.07 -7.63
C GLN A 347 11.08 -10.09 -7.93
N PRO A 348 9.92 -10.59 -8.41
CA PRO A 348 8.71 -9.79 -8.56
C PRO A 348 8.36 -9.00 -7.30
N LEU A 349 8.08 -7.70 -7.43
CA LEU A 349 7.61 -6.90 -6.30
C LEU A 349 6.27 -7.42 -5.78
N ARG A 350 5.98 -7.19 -4.49
CA ARG A 350 4.69 -7.54 -3.88
C ARG A 350 3.66 -6.41 -4.03
N GLY A 351 2.38 -6.81 -4.08
CA GLY A 351 1.23 -5.93 -3.89
C GLY A 351 0.56 -5.46 -5.19
N ARG A 352 -0.77 -5.45 -5.18
CA ARG A 352 -1.62 -5.10 -6.34
C ARG A 352 -1.34 -3.71 -6.91
N ALA A 353 -0.98 -2.73 -6.06
CA ALA A 353 -0.67 -1.38 -6.49
C ALA A 353 0.58 -1.27 -7.38
N LYS A 354 1.48 -2.27 -7.33
CA LYS A 354 2.68 -2.37 -8.16
C LYS A 354 2.57 -3.43 -9.25
N GLN A 355 1.35 -3.95 -9.50
CA GLN A 355 1.12 -5.17 -10.29
C GLN A 355 2.03 -6.32 -9.80
N GLY A 356 2.09 -6.47 -8.47
CA GLY A 356 3.00 -7.40 -7.82
C GLY A 356 2.66 -8.86 -8.08
N GLY A 357 3.66 -9.74 -7.99
CA GLY A 357 3.52 -11.17 -8.22
C GLY A 357 2.88 -11.85 -7.02
N GLN A 358 2.29 -13.02 -7.25
CA GLN A 358 1.83 -13.87 -6.17
C GLN A 358 3.05 -14.51 -5.48
N ARG A 359 3.02 -14.60 -4.14
CA ARG A 359 4.08 -15.29 -3.40
C ARG A 359 3.84 -16.79 -3.50
N VAL A 360 4.84 -17.52 -3.99
CA VAL A 360 4.98 -18.97 -3.78
C VAL A 360 5.87 -19.12 -2.55
N GLY A 361 5.31 -19.60 -1.44
CA GLY A 361 6.01 -19.79 -0.17
C GLY A 361 6.45 -21.24 0.02
N GLU A 362 7.03 -21.52 1.19
CA GLU A 362 7.54 -22.85 1.54
C GLU A 362 6.44 -23.92 1.51
N MET A 363 5.23 -23.59 1.99
CA MET A 363 4.10 -24.52 1.96
C MET A 363 3.66 -24.87 0.54
N GLU A 364 3.67 -23.92 -0.39
CA GLU A 364 3.38 -24.18 -1.79
C GLU A 364 4.50 -24.97 -2.48
N VAL A 365 5.77 -24.71 -2.12
CA VAL A 365 6.91 -25.50 -2.59
C VAL A 365 6.77 -26.96 -2.13
N TRP A 366 6.51 -27.21 -0.84
CA TRP A 366 6.29 -28.57 -0.32
C TRP A 366 5.10 -29.25 -0.99
N ALA A 367 4.04 -28.51 -1.32
CA ALA A 367 2.93 -29.07 -2.08
C ALA A 367 3.39 -29.54 -3.47
N LEU A 368 4.14 -28.71 -4.21
CA LEU A 368 4.68 -29.05 -5.53
C LEU A 368 5.67 -30.23 -5.46
N GLU A 369 6.52 -30.27 -4.43
CA GLU A 369 7.43 -31.40 -4.17
C GLU A 369 6.66 -32.69 -3.87
N GLY A 370 5.61 -32.61 -3.03
CA GLY A 370 4.75 -33.74 -2.71
C GLY A 370 4.00 -34.31 -3.93
N PHE A 371 3.66 -33.45 -4.90
CA PHE A 371 3.10 -33.88 -6.19
C PHE A 371 4.15 -34.39 -7.19
N GLY A 372 5.45 -34.24 -6.90
CA GLY A 372 6.53 -34.66 -7.81
C GLY A 372 6.66 -33.80 -9.07
N VAL A 373 6.13 -32.58 -9.09
CA VAL A 373 6.13 -31.70 -10.28
C VAL A 373 7.40 -30.86 -10.40
N ALA A 374 8.53 -31.53 -10.63
CA ALA A 374 9.86 -30.92 -10.64
C ALA A 374 10.00 -29.74 -11.62
N HIS A 375 9.48 -29.84 -12.84
CA HIS A 375 9.59 -28.78 -13.85
C HIS A 375 8.74 -27.54 -13.50
N ILE A 376 7.54 -27.73 -12.92
CA ILE A 376 6.70 -26.61 -12.47
C ILE A 376 7.37 -25.90 -11.29
N LEU A 377 7.95 -26.66 -10.36
CA LEU A 377 8.70 -26.10 -9.26
C LEU A 377 9.92 -25.31 -9.75
N GLN A 378 10.70 -25.90 -10.67
CA GLN A 378 11.83 -25.22 -11.31
C GLN A 378 11.38 -23.93 -11.98
N GLU A 379 10.22 -23.94 -12.65
CA GLU A 379 9.67 -22.77 -13.32
C GLU A 379 9.29 -21.64 -12.37
N MET A 380 8.66 -21.98 -11.24
CA MET A 380 8.32 -21.01 -10.19
C MET A 380 9.56 -20.42 -9.52
N LEU A 381 10.62 -21.21 -9.36
CA LEU A 381 11.87 -20.78 -8.72
C LEU A 381 12.79 -19.99 -9.65
N THR A 382 12.70 -20.18 -10.97
CA THR A 382 13.63 -19.58 -11.96
C THR A 382 12.92 -18.60 -12.90
N TYR A 383 12.32 -19.08 -13.99
CA TYR A 383 11.75 -18.28 -15.08
C TYR A 383 10.74 -17.23 -14.60
N LYS A 384 9.86 -17.60 -13.66
CA LYS A 384 8.80 -16.72 -13.13
C LYS A 384 9.26 -15.82 -11.99
N SER A 385 10.50 -15.96 -11.53
CA SER A 385 11.03 -15.27 -10.36
C SER A 385 12.24 -14.37 -10.71
N ASP A 386 13.45 -14.79 -10.36
CA ASP A 386 14.66 -13.96 -10.27
C ASP A 386 15.73 -14.30 -11.31
N HIS A 387 15.55 -15.34 -12.12
CA HIS A 387 16.52 -15.69 -13.16
C HIS A 387 16.42 -14.73 -14.35
N ILE A 388 17.28 -13.71 -14.39
CA ILE A 388 17.19 -12.59 -15.35
C ILE A 388 17.25 -13.06 -16.81
N ARG A 389 18.25 -13.88 -17.17
CA ARG A 389 18.47 -14.35 -18.56
C ARG A 389 17.30 -15.22 -19.05
N ALA A 390 17.03 -16.31 -18.34
CA ALA A 390 15.92 -17.21 -18.61
C ALA A 390 14.57 -16.49 -18.75
N ARG A 391 14.30 -15.46 -17.92
CA ARG A 391 13.08 -14.66 -18.03
C ARG A 391 12.99 -13.85 -19.34
N GLN A 392 14.10 -13.28 -19.81
CA GLN A 392 14.15 -12.55 -21.08
C GLN A 392 13.94 -13.49 -22.27
N GLU A 393 14.57 -14.68 -22.20
CA GLU A 393 14.45 -15.72 -23.22
C GLU A 393 13.03 -16.27 -23.29
N VAL A 394 12.35 -16.49 -22.17
CA VAL A 394 10.95 -16.96 -22.13
C VAL A 394 10.03 -16.01 -22.88
N LEU A 395 10.19 -14.68 -22.72
CA LEU A 395 9.36 -13.71 -23.42
C LEU A 395 9.55 -13.81 -24.94
N GLY A 396 10.81 -13.84 -25.40
CA GLY A 396 11.13 -13.94 -26.82
C GLY A 396 10.69 -15.26 -27.44
N THR A 397 10.98 -16.39 -26.77
CA THR A 397 10.60 -17.73 -27.23
C THR A 397 9.09 -17.93 -27.25
N THR A 398 8.36 -17.40 -26.27
CA THR A 398 6.88 -17.46 -26.26
C THR A 398 6.26 -16.69 -27.42
N ILE A 399 6.81 -15.52 -27.77
CA ILE A 399 6.35 -14.72 -28.93
C ILE A 399 6.63 -15.47 -30.24
N ILE A 400 7.79 -16.10 -30.35
CA ILE A 400 8.22 -16.87 -31.53
C ILE A 400 7.48 -18.22 -31.63
N GLY A 401 6.91 -18.72 -30.52
CA GLY A 401 6.29 -20.05 -30.44
C GLY A 401 7.30 -21.19 -30.32
N GLY A 402 8.52 -20.91 -29.85
CA GLY A 402 9.59 -21.89 -29.66
C GLY A 402 9.53 -22.63 -28.32
N ILE A 403 10.36 -23.66 -28.18
CA ILE A 403 10.54 -24.39 -26.90
C ILE A 403 11.35 -23.54 -25.93
N ILE A 404 10.90 -23.43 -24.67
CA ILE A 404 11.60 -22.70 -23.62
C ILE A 404 12.87 -23.48 -23.22
N PRO A 405 14.07 -22.89 -23.30
CA PRO A 405 15.31 -23.56 -22.94
C PRO A 405 15.44 -23.73 -21.42
N ASN A 406 16.06 -24.81 -20.96
CA ASN A 406 16.38 -25.03 -19.54
C ASN A 406 17.41 -24.00 -19.05
N PRO A 407 17.29 -23.46 -17.82
CA PRO A 407 18.26 -22.51 -17.31
C PRO A 407 19.57 -23.24 -16.96
N GLU A 408 20.67 -22.82 -17.56
CA GLU A 408 22.00 -23.38 -17.28
C GLU A 408 22.66 -22.75 -16.05
N ASP A 409 22.30 -21.50 -15.74
CA ASP A 409 22.88 -20.70 -14.66
C ASP A 409 22.04 -20.76 -13.37
N ALA A 410 22.68 -20.42 -12.25
CA ALA A 410 22.01 -20.31 -10.95
C ALA A 410 21.14 -19.02 -10.84
N PRO A 411 20.00 -19.07 -10.12
CA PRO A 411 19.16 -17.90 -9.89
C PRO A 411 19.89 -16.80 -9.10
N GLU A 412 19.47 -15.55 -9.29
CA GLU A 412 20.13 -14.40 -8.66
C GLU A 412 20.07 -14.43 -7.13
N SER A 413 19.01 -14.99 -6.53
CA SER A 413 18.96 -15.23 -5.08
C SER A 413 20.07 -16.15 -4.59
N PHE A 414 20.41 -17.20 -5.33
CA PHE A 414 21.52 -18.09 -4.98
C PHE A 414 22.87 -17.38 -5.15
N ARG A 415 23.02 -16.60 -6.22
CA ARG A 415 24.25 -15.79 -6.43
C ARG A 415 24.43 -14.74 -5.34
N LEU A 416 23.34 -14.13 -4.87
CA LEU A 416 23.34 -13.21 -3.74
C LEU A 416 23.76 -13.93 -2.45
N LEU A 417 23.21 -15.11 -2.17
CA LEU A 417 23.61 -15.94 -1.02
C LEU A 417 25.12 -16.23 -1.05
N VAL A 418 25.67 -16.63 -2.19
CA VAL A 418 27.11 -16.89 -2.34
C VAL A 418 27.93 -15.63 -2.03
N ARG A 419 27.48 -14.45 -2.47
CA ARG A 419 28.16 -13.17 -2.19
C ARG A 419 28.06 -12.78 -0.71
N GLU A 420 26.92 -13.01 -0.08
CA GLU A 420 26.74 -12.78 1.36
C GLU A 420 27.65 -13.71 2.19
N LEU A 421 27.76 -14.99 1.82
CA LEU A 421 28.71 -15.91 2.45
C LEU A 421 30.16 -15.45 2.28
N ARG A 422 30.55 -15.01 1.07
CA ARG A 422 31.89 -14.49 0.81
C ARG A 422 32.23 -13.25 1.64
N SER A 423 31.25 -12.40 1.91
CA SER A 423 31.43 -11.23 2.79
C SER A 423 31.75 -11.61 4.25
N LEU A 424 31.42 -12.84 4.65
CA LEU A 424 31.74 -13.41 5.97
C LEU A 424 33.00 -14.28 5.93
N ALA A 425 33.80 -14.22 4.87
CA ALA A 425 34.94 -15.11 4.63
C ALA A 425 34.56 -16.61 4.58
N LEU A 426 33.35 -16.90 4.08
CA LEU A 426 32.84 -18.26 3.85
C LEU A 426 32.69 -18.55 2.35
N GLU A 427 33.03 -19.77 1.93
CA GLU A 427 32.85 -20.23 0.55
C GLU A 427 31.99 -21.49 0.50
N LEU A 428 31.14 -21.52 -0.52
CA LEU A 428 30.39 -22.71 -0.93
C LEU A 428 31.29 -23.58 -1.80
N ASN A 429 31.81 -24.65 -1.21
CA ASN A 429 32.60 -25.64 -1.94
C ASN A 429 31.68 -26.74 -2.49
N HIS A 430 31.81 -27.02 -3.78
CA HIS A 430 31.09 -28.11 -4.45
C HIS A 430 31.97 -29.36 -4.51
N PHE A 431 31.59 -30.43 -3.81
CA PHE A 431 32.28 -31.73 -3.89
C PHE A 431 31.37 -32.79 -4.53
N LEU A 432 31.88 -33.49 -5.54
CA LEU A 432 31.30 -34.75 -6.01
C LEU A 432 31.88 -35.88 -5.15
N LYS A 433 31.06 -36.45 -4.25
CA LYS A 433 31.41 -37.72 -3.60
C LYS A 433 30.94 -38.86 -4.50
N PHE A 434 31.87 -39.68 -4.96
CA PHE A 434 31.58 -41.04 -5.39
C PHE A 434 31.51 -41.89 -4.12
N SER A 435 30.31 -42.20 -3.61
CA SER A 435 30.19 -43.34 -2.69
C SER A 435 30.13 -44.62 -3.50
N SER A 436 30.70 -45.69 -2.94
CA SER A 436 30.78 -47.02 -3.51
C SER A 436 29.42 -47.59 -3.97
N MET A 437 29.51 -48.59 -4.84
CA MET A 437 28.55 -49.25 -5.74
C MET A 437 27.11 -49.59 -5.29
N ILE A 438 26.55 -49.04 -4.19
CA ILE A 438 25.23 -49.44 -3.68
C ILE A 438 24.18 -48.30 -3.69
N ASP A 439 24.57 -47.02 -3.76
CA ASP A 439 23.60 -45.91 -3.87
C ASP A 439 23.65 -45.23 -5.24
N ARG A 440 22.61 -45.46 -6.06
CA ARG A 440 22.45 -44.87 -7.41
C ARG A 440 22.08 -43.38 -7.42
N TYR A 441 22.16 -42.69 -6.29
CA TYR A 441 21.91 -41.25 -6.20
C TYR A 441 23.22 -40.50 -5.99
N LYS A 442 23.67 -39.79 -7.04
CA LYS A 442 24.76 -38.81 -6.95
C LYS A 442 24.33 -37.68 -6.00
N HIS A 443 24.66 -37.79 -4.72
CA HIS A 443 24.41 -36.72 -3.77
C HIS A 443 25.48 -35.63 -3.96
N GLN A 444 25.12 -34.54 -4.64
CA GLN A 444 25.92 -33.32 -4.64
C GLN A 444 25.84 -32.71 -3.24
N GLN A 445 26.95 -32.70 -2.50
CA GLN A 445 27.01 -32.06 -1.18
C GLN A 445 27.64 -30.68 -1.32
N LEU A 446 26.85 -29.66 -0.99
CA LEU A 446 27.33 -28.30 -0.81
C LEU A 446 27.87 -28.16 0.61
N ARG A 447 29.14 -27.77 0.77
CA ARG A 447 29.74 -27.50 2.08
C ARG A 447 30.12 -26.04 2.19
N ILE A 448 29.72 -25.40 3.28
CA ILE A 448 30.23 -24.08 3.66
C ILE A 448 31.57 -24.28 4.37
N GLY A 449 32.63 -23.72 3.81
CA GLY A 449 33.99 -23.78 4.36
C GLY A 449 34.53 -22.39 4.69
N LEU A 450 35.52 -22.35 5.57
CA LEU A 450 36.34 -21.15 5.76
C LEU A 450 37.21 -20.94 4.54
N VAL A 451 37.28 -19.70 4.08
CA VAL A 451 38.08 -19.31 2.95
C VAL A 451 39.51 -19.09 3.42
N SER A 452 40.50 -19.62 2.68
CA SER A 452 41.89 -19.37 3.02
C SER A 452 42.22 -17.88 2.83
N PRO A 453 43.12 -17.30 3.64
CA PRO A 453 43.59 -15.93 3.43
C PRO A 453 44.11 -15.66 2.01
N GLN A 454 44.63 -16.68 1.31
CA GLN A 454 45.08 -16.59 -0.08
C GLN A 454 43.89 -16.44 -1.05
N GLN A 455 42.82 -17.19 -0.84
CA GLN A 455 41.62 -17.14 -1.67
C GLN A 455 40.84 -15.83 -1.45
N ILE A 456 40.76 -15.36 -0.20
CA ILE A 456 40.26 -14.00 0.13
C ILE A 456 41.13 -12.95 -0.59
N SER A 457 42.45 -13.12 -0.58
CA SER A 457 43.39 -12.22 -1.25
C SER A 457 43.19 -12.17 -2.77
N ILE A 458 42.85 -13.30 -3.42
CA ILE A 458 42.53 -13.33 -4.85
C ILE A 458 41.24 -12.54 -5.15
N TRP A 459 40.25 -12.58 -4.26
CA TRP A 459 39.02 -11.78 -4.41
C TRP A 459 39.24 -10.29 -4.13
N ALA A 460 40.24 -9.96 -3.33
CA ALA A 460 40.61 -8.60 -2.94
C ALA A 460 41.53 -7.90 -3.93
N ALA A 461 42.35 -8.68 -4.64
CA ALA A 461 43.38 -8.18 -5.53
C ALA A 461 42.74 -7.51 -6.75
N LYS A 462 43.12 -6.26 -6.98
CA LYS A 462 42.72 -5.48 -8.13
C LYS A 462 43.96 -5.06 -8.90
N ILE A 463 43.98 -5.36 -10.20
CA ILE A 463 45.03 -4.94 -11.12
C ILE A 463 44.64 -3.57 -11.69
N LEU A 464 45.47 -2.57 -11.43
CA LEU A 464 45.33 -1.23 -12.03
C LEU A 464 45.78 -1.26 -13.50
N PRO A 465 45.31 -0.33 -14.36
CA PRO A 465 45.74 -0.22 -15.76
C PRO A 465 47.24 0.02 -15.94
N ASN A 466 47.93 0.55 -14.93
CA ASN A 466 49.38 0.72 -14.89
C ASN A 466 50.13 -0.58 -14.50
N GLY A 467 49.42 -1.69 -14.28
CA GLY A 467 49.98 -2.99 -13.89
C GLY A 467 50.20 -3.18 -12.39
N GLU A 468 49.95 -2.17 -11.55
CA GLU A 468 50.10 -2.29 -10.09
C GLU A 468 48.95 -3.08 -9.47
N ILE A 469 49.27 -4.00 -8.56
CA ILE A 469 48.28 -4.76 -7.78
C ILE A 469 47.96 -3.98 -6.50
N VAL A 470 46.69 -3.62 -6.31
CA VAL A 470 46.17 -2.97 -5.09
C VAL A 470 45.15 -3.87 -4.39
N GLY A 471 45.16 -3.86 -3.05
CA GLY A 471 44.31 -4.74 -2.21
C GLY A 471 44.94 -5.15 -0.86
N GLU A 472 46.21 -4.82 -0.63
CA GLU A 472 46.94 -5.06 0.61
C GLU A 472 47.12 -3.77 1.42
N VAL A 473 46.86 -3.82 2.73
CA VAL A 473 47.13 -2.72 3.66
C VAL A 473 48.53 -2.92 4.23
N THR A 474 49.47 -2.08 3.82
CA THR A 474 50.89 -2.19 4.18
C THR A 474 51.28 -1.35 5.39
N LYS A 475 50.44 -0.40 5.80
CA LYS A 475 50.65 0.42 7.00
C LYS A 475 49.63 0.12 8.10
N PRO A 476 50.06 0.07 9.38
CA PRO A 476 49.16 -0.15 10.50
C PRO A 476 48.27 1.06 10.79
N TYR A 477 48.63 2.23 10.27
CA TYR A 477 47.95 3.49 10.54
C TYR A 477 46.66 3.63 9.74
N THR A 478 45.56 3.91 10.42
CA THR A 478 44.22 4.01 9.79
C THR A 478 43.86 5.44 9.40
N PHE A 479 44.01 6.37 10.34
CA PHE A 479 43.78 7.79 10.17
C PHE A 479 44.91 8.57 10.83
N HIS A 480 45.26 9.71 10.25
CA HIS A 480 46.19 10.63 10.87
C HIS A 480 45.51 11.35 12.05
N TYR A 481 46.00 11.18 13.29
CA TYR A 481 45.32 11.64 14.51
C TYR A 481 45.00 13.14 14.55
N LYS A 482 45.86 14.01 14.00
CA LYS A 482 45.63 15.46 13.96
C LYS A 482 44.64 15.92 12.87
N THR A 483 44.64 15.27 11.71
CA THR A 483 43.90 15.74 10.53
C THR A 483 42.64 14.92 10.26
N ASN A 484 42.48 13.77 10.93
CA ASN A 484 41.41 12.79 10.71
C ASN A 484 41.27 12.34 9.24
N LYS A 485 42.31 12.53 8.43
CA LYS A 485 42.34 12.04 7.05
C LYS A 485 42.84 10.59 7.02
N PRO A 486 42.31 9.73 6.13
CA PRO A 486 42.82 8.39 5.93
C PRO A 486 44.30 8.42 5.59
N GLU A 487 45.08 7.56 6.24
CA GLU A 487 46.50 7.40 5.90
C GLU A 487 46.68 6.70 4.54
N LYS A 488 47.69 7.12 3.78
CA LYS A 488 48.00 6.50 2.49
C LYS A 488 48.51 5.09 2.76
N ASP A 489 47.89 4.11 2.10
CA ASP A 489 48.15 2.67 2.26
C ASP A 489 47.73 2.05 3.60
N GLY A 490 46.90 2.78 4.36
CA GLY A 490 46.20 2.31 5.57
C GLY A 490 44.79 1.76 5.31
N LEU A 491 44.11 1.32 6.37
CA LEU A 491 42.78 0.65 6.38
C LEU A 491 41.63 1.46 5.74
N PHE A 492 41.83 2.74 5.47
CA PHE A 492 40.83 3.60 4.86
C PHE A 492 41.32 4.33 3.60
N CYS A 493 42.48 3.95 3.08
CA CYS A 493 43.05 4.58 1.89
C CYS A 493 42.10 4.46 0.70
N GLU A 494 41.67 5.59 0.15
CA GLU A 494 40.76 5.60 -1.01
C GLU A 494 41.37 4.97 -2.26
N ARG A 495 42.70 4.88 -2.34
CA ARG A 495 43.39 4.19 -3.44
C ARG A 495 43.12 2.69 -3.42
N ILE A 496 43.03 2.10 -2.22
CA ILE A 496 42.80 0.67 -2.01
C ILE A 496 41.30 0.35 -2.07
N PHE A 497 40.49 1.15 -1.37
CA PHE A 497 39.06 0.88 -1.17
C PHE A 497 38.13 1.76 -2.01
N GLY A 498 38.64 2.54 -2.95
CA GLY A 498 37.81 3.49 -3.68
C GLY A 498 37.32 4.68 -2.84
N PRO A 499 36.62 5.62 -3.48
CA PRO A 499 36.32 6.93 -2.91
C PRO A 499 35.22 6.89 -1.85
N ILE A 500 35.28 7.82 -0.89
CA ILE A 500 34.24 7.96 0.16
C ILE A 500 32.92 8.50 -0.43
N LYS A 501 33.03 9.38 -1.43
CA LYS A 501 31.88 9.93 -2.18
C LYS A 501 31.98 9.51 -3.63
N SER A 502 30.87 9.05 -4.19
CA SER A 502 30.83 8.56 -5.58
C SER A 502 31.46 9.56 -6.55
N GLY A 503 32.50 9.12 -7.25
CA GLY A 503 33.16 9.90 -8.29
C GLY A 503 34.15 10.97 -7.80
N ILE A 504 34.37 11.15 -6.48
CA ILE A 504 35.32 12.15 -5.95
C ILE A 504 36.57 11.43 -5.41
N CYS A 505 37.76 11.72 -5.93
CA CYS A 505 39.02 11.18 -5.39
C CYS A 505 39.45 11.83 -4.07
N ALA A 506 40.44 11.23 -3.39
CA ALA A 506 41.09 11.77 -2.20
C ALA A 506 41.75 13.15 -2.43
N CYS A 507 42.15 13.41 -3.68
CA CYS A 507 42.73 14.67 -4.14
C CYS A 507 41.72 15.80 -4.36
N GLY A 508 40.41 15.52 -4.32
CA GLY A 508 39.36 16.50 -4.60
C GLY A 508 38.95 16.60 -6.08
N ASN A 509 39.68 15.97 -7.01
CA ASN A 509 39.24 15.81 -8.40
C ASN A 509 37.96 14.95 -8.46
N TYR A 510 37.05 15.33 -9.36
CA TYR A 510 35.73 14.72 -9.50
C TYR A 510 35.51 14.24 -10.93
N ARG A 511 34.89 13.06 -11.07
CA ARG A 511 34.41 12.51 -12.33
C ARG A 511 32.96 12.04 -12.20
N VAL A 512 32.16 12.35 -13.21
CA VAL A 512 30.80 11.81 -13.35
C VAL A 512 30.89 10.35 -13.78
N ILE A 513 30.37 9.44 -12.95
CA ILE A 513 30.39 8.00 -13.22
C ILE A 513 29.37 7.70 -14.33
N GLY A 514 29.83 7.25 -15.50
CA GLY A 514 28.97 6.84 -16.62
C GLY A 514 29.25 7.54 -17.96
N ASP A 515 30.16 8.52 -18.02
CA ASP A 515 30.63 9.08 -19.30
C ASP A 515 31.69 8.17 -19.95
N GLU A 516 31.36 7.61 -21.12
CA GLU A 516 32.19 6.72 -21.96
C GLU A 516 33.26 7.44 -22.80
N LYS A 517 33.63 8.68 -22.47
CA LYS A 517 34.80 9.30 -23.11
C LYS A 517 36.09 8.72 -22.53
N GLU A 518 37.13 8.69 -23.37
CA GLU A 518 38.49 8.11 -23.18
C GLU A 518 39.31 8.71 -22.00
N ASP A 519 38.66 9.18 -20.94
CA ASP A 519 39.32 9.72 -19.76
C ASP A 519 39.78 8.60 -18.80
N PRO A 520 40.93 8.79 -18.14
CA PRO A 520 41.54 7.76 -17.31
C PRO A 520 40.59 7.31 -16.19
N LYS A 521 40.41 5.98 -16.09
CA LYS A 521 39.56 5.33 -15.07
C LYS A 521 40.04 5.59 -13.62
N PHE A 522 41.28 6.02 -13.50
CA PHE A 522 41.97 6.31 -12.25
C PHE A 522 42.46 7.75 -12.27
N CYS A 523 42.45 8.39 -11.11
CA CYS A 523 43.09 9.69 -10.97
C CYS A 523 44.61 9.57 -11.12
N GLU A 524 45.20 10.31 -12.06
CA GLU A 524 46.66 10.31 -12.29
C GLU A 524 47.46 10.80 -11.07
N GLN A 525 46.87 11.68 -10.25
CA GLN A 525 47.57 12.26 -9.09
C GLN A 525 47.55 11.37 -7.84
N CYS A 526 46.46 10.62 -7.60
CA CYS A 526 46.29 9.86 -6.36
C CYS A 526 45.96 8.38 -6.54
N GLY A 527 45.82 7.90 -7.78
CA GLY A 527 45.55 6.51 -8.13
C GLY A 527 44.18 5.97 -7.71
N VAL A 528 43.26 6.83 -7.27
CA VAL A 528 41.91 6.44 -6.84
C VAL A 528 41.05 6.17 -8.06
N GLU A 529 40.33 5.06 -8.08
CA GLU A 529 39.36 4.75 -9.14
C GLU A 529 38.11 5.61 -8.98
N PHE A 530 37.64 6.21 -10.07
CA PHE A 530 36.40 6.97 -10.07
C PHE A 530 35.18 6.04 -10.10
N VAL A 531 34.85 5.47 -8.93
CA VAL A 531 33.72 4.54 -8.76
C VAL A 531 32.69 5.03 -7.76
N ASP A 532 31.54 4.36 -7.73
CA ASP A 532 30.49 4.63 -6.75
C ASP A 532 30.97 4.26 -5.34
N SER A 533 30.66 5.10 -4.34
CA SER A 533 31.10 4.87 -2.95
C SER A 533 30.55 3.58 -2.32
N ARG A 534 29.55 2.93 -2.94
CA ARG A 534 29.08 1.60 -2.54
C ARG A 534 30.13 0.51 -2.78
N ILE A 535 30.97 0.67 -3.82
CA ILE A 535 32.03 -0.30 -4.15
C ILE A 535 33.08 -0.35 -3.03
N ARG A 536 33.28 0.76 -2.31
CA ARG A 536 34.16 0.81 -1.14
C ARG A 536 33.81 -0.19 -0.05
N ARG A 537 32.52 -0.34 0.25
CA ARG A 537 32.07 -1.31 1.27
C ARG A 537 32.32 -2.75 0.83
N TYR A 538 32.20 -3.02 -0.47
CA TYR A 538 32.53 -4.31 -1.03
C TYR A 538 34.04 -4.58 -0.91
N GLN A 539 34.89 -3.63 -1.31
CA GLN A 539 36.34 -3.77 -1.29
C GLN A 539 36.91 -3.90 0.14
N MET A 540 36.32 -3.23 1.13
CA MET A 540 36.73 -3.36 2.54
C MET A 540 36.55 -4.77 3.11
N GLY A 541 35.64 -5.57 2.56
CA GLY A 541 35.36 -6.92 3.05
C GLY A 541 36.41 -7.98 2.69
N TYR A 542 37.38 -7.66 1.82
CA TYR A 542 38.28 -8.66 1.23
C TYR A 542 39.77 -8.45 1.54
N ILE A 543 40.17 -7.41 2.27
CA ILE A 543 41.61 -7.07 2.37
C ILE A 543 42.45 -8.00 3.24
N LYS A 544 43.73 -8.10 2.86
CA LYS A 544 44.80 -8.68 3.68
C LYS A 544 45.54 -7.55 4.41
N LEU A 545 45.67 -7.69 5.72
CA LEU A 545 46.48 -6.79 6.54
C LEU A 545 47.90 -7.34 6.61
N ALA A 546 48.90 -6.56 6.19
CA ALA A 546 50.32 -6.93 6.35
C ALA A 546 50.79 -6.82 7.80
N CYS A 547 50.08 -6.04 8.61
CA CYS A 547 50.34 -5.79 10.02
C CYS A 547 49.01 -5.74 10.80
N PRO A 548 48.97 -6.13 12.08
CA PRO A 548 47.80 -5.92 12.91
C PRO A 548 47.47 -4.41 12.97
N VAL A 549 46.20 -4.07 12.74
CA VAL A 549 45.73 -2.68 12.67
C VAL A 549 44.85 -2.38 13.87
N THR A 550 45.23 -1.40 14.67
CA THR A 550 44.48 -0.97 15.86
C THR A 550 43.69 0.31 15.52
N HIS A 551 42.38 0.34 15.80
CA HIS A 551 41.54 1.48 15.46
C HIS A 551 41.69 2.62 16.49
N VAL A 552 41.82 3.88 16.02
CA VAL A 552 41.97 5.09 16.85
C VAL A 552 40.78 5.32 17.82
N TRP A 553 39.69 4.56 17.68
CA TRP A 553 38.56 4.61 18.60
C TRP A 553 38.91 4.22 20.03
N TYR A 554 39.94 3.39 20.22
CA TYR A 554 40.45 3.03 21.54
C TYR A 554 41.08 4.21 22.31
N LEU A 555 41.37 5.32 21.62
CA LEU A 555 41.96 6.54 22.20
C LEU A 555 40.97 7.72 22.29
N LYS A 556 39.73 7.54 21.80
CA LYS A 556 38.83 8.66 21.41
C LYS A 556 38.13 9.38 22.56
N ARG A 557 38.25 8.91 23.82
CA ARG A 557 37.60 9.50 24.99
C ARG A 557 38.62 9.86 26.05
N LEU A 558 38.41 10.99 26.72
CA LEU A 558 39.16 11.39 27.92
C LEU A 558 38.21 11.35 29.12
N PRO A 559 38.52 10.55 30.18
CA PRO A 559 39.61 9.59 30.22
C PRO A 559 39.34 8.37 29.31
N SER A 560 40.39 7.76 28.76
CA SER A 560 40.24 6.57 27.91
C SER A 560 39.91 5.38 28.79
N TYR A 561 38.80 4.69 28.49
CA TYR A 561 38.39 3.50 29.22
C TYR A 561 39.46 2.40 29.20
N ILE A 562 40.24 2.30 28.12
CA ILE A 562 41.30 1.30 28.01
C ILE A 562 42.54 1.74 28.78
N ALA A 563 42.89 3.02 28.77
CA ALA A 563 43.97 3.54 29.60
C ALA A 563 43.69 3.29 31.08
N ASN A 564 42.45 3.50 31.51
CA ASN A 564 42.01 3.22 32.88
C ASN A 564 41.96 1.71 33.19
N LEU A 565 41.56 0.88 32.23
CA LEU A 565 41.49 -0.58 32.41
C LEU A 565 42.88 -1.22 32.54
N LEU A 566 43.86 -0.69 31.82
CA LEU A 566 45.23 -1.19 31.79
C LEU A 566 46.16 -0.44 32.77
N ASP A 567 45.62 0.52 33.52
CA ASP A 567 46.35 1.39 34.45
C ASP A 567 47.61 2.02 33.83
N LYS A 568 47.47 2.54 32.61
CA LYS A 568 48.56 3.15 31.83
C LYS A 568 48.24 4.58 31.42
N PRO A 569 49.23 5.50 31.43
CA PRO A 569 49.04 6.85 30.92
C PRO A 569 48.75 6.82 29.41
N LEU A 570 47.90 7.75 28.95
CA LEU A 570 47.43 7.80 27.56
C LEU A 570 48.59 7.90 26.55
N GLN A 571 49.68 8.60 26.89
CA GLN A 571 50.87 8.73 26.05
C GLN A 571 51.56 7.38 25.78
N GLU A 572 51.59 6.48 26.76
CA GLU A 572 52.18 5.14 26.59
C GLU A 572 51.27 4.26 25.73
N LEU A 573 49.94 4.42 25.87
CA LEU A 573 48.95 3.76 25.03
C LEU A 573 48.99 4.26 23.57
N GLU A 574 49.29 5.54 23.37
CA GLU A 574 49.50 6.14 22.04
C GLU A 574 50.74 5.54 21.37
N GLY A 575 51.88 5.42 22.07
CA GLY A 575 53.07 4.75 21.54
C GLY A 575 52.80 3.31 21.09
N LEU A 576 52.00 2.56 21.87
CA LEU A 576 51.58 1.19 21.53
C LEU A 576 50.63 1.11 20.32
N VAL A 577 49.69 2.06 20.18
CA VAL A 577 48.72 2.09 19.07
C VAL A 577 49.38 2.53 17.76
N TYR A 578 50.40 3.39 17.83
CA TYR A 578 51.15 3.86 16.67
C TYR A 578 52.45 3.07 16.42
N CYS A 579 52.75 2.05 17.21
CA CYS A 579 53.99 1.28 17.11
C CYS A 579 55.23 2.18 16.99
N ASP A 580 55.23 3.31 17.69
CA ASP A 580 56.41 4.16 17.82
C ASP A 580 57.34 3.44 18.81
N VAL A 581 58.49 2.96 18.32
CA VAL A 581 59.53 2.29 19.14
C VAL A 581 60.20 3.30 20.05
#